data_AF-A0A5D8ZJ74-F1
#
_entry.id   AF-A0A5D8ZJ74-F1
#
_cell.length_a   1.000
_cell.length_b   1.000
_cell.length_c   1.000
_cell.angle_alpha   90.00
_cell.angle_beta   90.00
_cell.angle_gamma   90.00
#
_symmetry.space_group_name_H-M   'P 1'
#
loop_
_entity.id
_entity.type
_entity.pdbx_description
1 polymer ?
#
loop_
_entity_poly.entity_id
_entity_poly.type
_entity_poly.pdbx_seq_one_letter_code
_entity_poly.pdbx_strand_id
1 'polypeptide(L)'
;MKKSIVIITCFIFISCSTQMKINKSKDIDILIKTPVKLITDEPVMFTIKNNSNSTYVIDPYGFVGNSYWMLNNEKLNPINFSRGYRSREDIDCRNDLIILNPKQKMDTTLSLNFMERAIYDFSKTGRYTRIIESRHNGKNGMLLGCKQYINELERKGYRLLDDSIDAKIPFVK
;
A
#
# COMPACT_ATOMS: atom_id res chain seq x y z
N MET A 1 43.33 -42.09 -23.02
CA MET A 1 42.36 -41.87 -21.92
C MET A 1 41.73 -40.50 -22.09
N LYS A 2 40.44 -40.43 -22.49
CA LYS A 2 39.73 -39.16 -22.68
C LYS A 2 39.22 -38.66 -21.31
N LYS A 3 39.69 -37.48 -20.89
CA LYS A 3 39.20 -36.80 -19.68
C LYS A 3 37.88 -36.11 -20.03
N SER A 4 36.77 -36.61 -19.52
CA SER A 4 35.48 -35.92 -19.58
C SER A 4 35.42 -34.91 -18.44
N ILE A 5 35.37 -33.62 -18.78
CA ILE A 5 35.12 -32.53 -17.82
C ILE A 5 33.60 -32.41 -17.70
N VAL A 6 33.07 -32.75 -16.52
CA VAL A 6 31.65 -32.55 -16.20
C VAL A 6 31.50 -31.14 -15.62
N ILE A 7 30.87 -30.24 -16.37
CA ILE A 7 30.52 -28.90 -15.90
C ILE A 7 29.12 -28.96 -15.31
N ILE A 8 29.01 -28.95 -13.98
CA ILE A 8 27.74 -28.84 -13.27
C ILE A 8 27.34 -27.35 -13.31
N THR A 9 26.38 -27.02 -14.17
CA THR A 9 25.75 -25.69 -14.18
C THR A 9 24.65 -25.66 -13.12
N CYS A 10 24.92 -24.97 -12.01
CA CYS A 10 23.97 -24.78 -10.93
C CYS A 10 22.97 -23.67 -11.33
N PHE A 11 21.80 -24.05 -11.87
CA PHE A 11 20.69 -23.11 -12.06
C PHE A 11 20.03 -22.83 -10.71
N ILE A 12 20.55 -21.86 -9.98
CA ILE A 12 19.90 -21.35 -8.77
C ILE A 12 18.72 -20.50 -9.26
N PHE A 13 17.51 -21.06 -9.22
CA PHE A 13 16.27 -20.31 -9.34
C PHE A 13 16.10 -19.44 -8.09
N ILE A 14 16.80 -18.31 -8.06
CA ILE A 14 16.63 -17.30 -7.01
C ILE A 14 15.31 -16.60 -7.31
N SER A 15 14.23 -17.04 -6.68
CA SER A 15 13.00 -16.25 -6.58
C SER A 15 13.31 -15.00 -5.76
N CYS A 16 13.90 -13.99 -6.40
CA CYS A 16 14.36 -12.76 -5.76
C CYS A 16 13.14 -11.88 -5.47
N SER A 17 12.49 -12.09 -4.32
CA SER A 17 11.53 -11.12 -3.82
C SER A 17 12.28 -9.86 -3.36
N THR A 18 11.94 -8.70 -3.92
CA THR A 18 12.58 -7.43 -3.57
C THR A 18 11.61 -6.59 -2.75
N GLN A 19 12.13 -5.78 -1.82
CA GLN A 19 11.32 -4.81 -1.09
C GLN A 19 11.36 -3.47 -1.81
N MET A 20 10.18 -2.95 -2.14
CA MET A 20 10.00 -1.68 -2.85
C MET A 20 9.38 -0.65 -1.90
N LYS A 21 9.98 0.54 -1.81
CA LYS A 21 9.37 1.71 -1.17
C LYS A 21 8.43 2.38 -2.16
N ILE A 22 7.21 2.70 -1.73
CA ILE A 22 6.15 3.23 -2.61
C ILE A 22 5.78 4.69 -2.36
N ASN A 23 6.21 5.26 -1.24
CA ASN A 23 5.86 6.62 -0.80
C ASN A 23 7.06 7.58 -0.91
N LYS A 24 6.81 8.90 -0.79
CA LYS A 24 7.84 9.95 -0.96
C LYS A 24 8.46 10.45 0.35
N SER A 25 7.80 10.30 1.49
CA SER A 25 8.32 10.77 2.79
C SER A 25 9.71 10.21 3.12
N LYS A 26 10.53 11.02 3.79
CA LYS A 26 11.83 10.58 4.36
C LYS A 26 11.66 10.00 5.78
N ASP A 27 10.63 10.41 6.48
CA ASP A 27 10.38 10.06 7.88
C ASP A 27 9.64 8.73 8.02
N ILE A 28 8.75 8.43 7.08
CA ILE A 28 8.01 7.17 7.02
C ILE A 28 8.39 6.44 5.74
N ASP A 29 8.67 5.15 5.84
CA ASP A 29 8.72 4.25 4.69
C ASP A 29 7.45 3.40 4.66
N ILE A 30 6.82 3.33 3.49
CA ILE A 30 5.77 2.38 3.16
C ILE A 30 6.37 1.42 2.14
N LEU A 31 6.52 0.17 2.55
CA LEU A 31 7.28 -0.85 1.84
C LEU A 31 6.36 -2.00 1.45
N ILE A 32 6.63 -2.61 0.31
CA ILE A 32 5.92 -3.79 -0.17
C ILE A 32 6.91 -4.80 -0.76
N LYS A 33 6.66 -6.10 -0.52
CA LYS A 33 7.42 -7.16 -1.18
C LYS A 33 6.88 -7.39 -2.59
N THR A 34 7.77 -7.40 -3.57
CA THR A 34 7.43 -7.54 -4.98
C THR A 34 8.18 -8.70 -5.66
N PRO A 35 7.59 -9.35 -6.68
CA PRO A 35 6.21 -9.13 -7.14
C PRO A 35 5.19 -9.62 -6.11
N VAL A 36 4.05 -8.93 -6.03
CA VAL A 36 2.99 -9.27 -5.07
C VAL A 36 2.17 -10.42 -5.64
N LYS A 37 1.84 -11.42 -4.83
CA LYS A 37 0.93 -12.48 -5.27
C LYS A 37 -0.49 -11.92 -5.37
N LEU A 38 -1.10 -12.05 -6.54
CA LEU A 38 -2.47 -11.58 -6.78
C LEU A 38 -3.47 -12.67 -6.36
N ILE A 39 -3.88 -12.63 -5.11
CA ILE A 39 -4.97 -13.45 -4.58
C ILE A 39 -6.15 -12.51 -4.31
N THR A 40 -7.27 -12.71 -5.02
CA THR A 40 -8.41 -11.78 -5.00
C THR A 40 -8.99 -11.54 -3.60
N ASP A 41 -8.89 -12.55 -2.73
CA ASP A 41 -9.49 -12.55 -1.39
C ASP A 41 -8.50 -12.21 -0.28
N GLU A 42 -7.21 -12.02 -0.59
CA GLU A 42 -6.20 -11.64 0.40
C GLU A 42 -5.83 -10.16 0.28
N PRO A 43 -5.79 -9.43 1.41
CA PRO A 43 -5.36 -8.05 1.38
C PRO A 43 -3.86 -7.97 1.09
N VAL A 44 -3.48 -6.92 0.37
CA VAL A 44 -2.06 -6.62 0.15
C VAL A 44 -1.47 -6.07 1.46
N MET A 45 -0.49 -6.78 1.98
CA MET A 45 0.26 -6.38 3.18
C MET A 45 1.38 -5.41 2.83
N PHE A 46 1.45 -4.31 3.57
CA PHE A 46 2.50 -3.32 3.54
C PHE A 46 3.25 -3.31 4.85
N THR A 47 4.54 -3.07 4.80
CA THR A 47 5.33 -2.76 5.99
C THR A 47 5.43 -1.24 6.09
N ILE A 48 4.96 -0.66 7.19
CA ILE A 48 5.19 0.75 7.51
C ILE A 48 6.29 0.87 8.56
N LYS A 49 7.22 1.81 8.35
CA LYS A 49 8.38 2.02 9.22
C LYS A 49 8.56 3.50 9.48
N ASN A 50 8.64 3.86 10.76
CA ASN A 50 8.99 5.21 11.19
C ASN A 50 10.50 5.33 11.38
N ASN A 51 11.14 6.14 10.56
CA ASN A 51 12.58 6.44 10.65
C ASN A 51 12.86 7.67 11.52
N SER A 52 11.84 8.41 11.94
CA SER A 52 11.97 9.66 12.71
C SER A 52 11.93 9.42 14.23
N ASN A 53 11.98 10.53 14.98
CA ASN A 53 11.76 10.55 16.44
C ASN A 53 10.35 11.04 16.83
N SER A 54 9.45 11.28 15.87
CA SER A 54 8.09 11.73 16.12
C SER A 54 7.10 10.58 16.02
N THR A 55 6.04 10.59 16.81
CA THR A 55 4.90 9.67 16.63
C THR A 55 4.03 10.16 15.48
N TYR A 56 3.68 9.26 14.57
CA TYR A 56 2.83 9.56 13.42
C TYR A 56 1.44 8.96 13.58
N VAL A 57 0.43 9.70 13.12
CA VAL A 57 -0.94 9.24 12.91
C VAL A 57 -1.12 8.99 11.42
N ILE A 58 -1.50 7.77 11.06
CA ILE A 58 -1.71 7.34 9.68
C ILE A 58 -3.12 6.77 9.57
N ASP A 59 -3.91 7.31 8.66
CA ASP A 59 -5.19 6.72 8.29
C ASP A 59 -4.98 5.67 7.19
N PRO A 60 -5.28 4.39 7.44
CA PRO A 60 -5.12 3.35 6.42
C PRO A 60 -6.03 3.57 5.19
N TYR A 61 -7.07 4.41 5.31
CA TYR A 61 -7.95 4.83 4.21
C TYR A 61 -7.65 6.25 3.70
N GLY A 62 -6.61 6.89 4.23
CA GLY A 62 -6.29 8.29 3.98
C GLY A 62 -5.57 8.54 2.65
N PHE A 63 -5.12 7.50 1.92
CA PHE A 63 -4.50 7.66 0.60
C PHE A 63 -5.56 7.83 -0.49
N VAL A 64 -5.89 9.08 -0.78
CA VAL A 64 -6.94 9.47 -1.73
C VAL A 64 -6.28 9.91 -3.04
N GLY A 65 -6.73 9.33 -4.16
CA GLY A 65 -6.24 9.65 -5.49
C GLY A 65 -6.57 8.57 -6.53
N ASN A 66 -5.83 8.57 -7.64
CA ASN A 66 -6.01 7.61 -8.72
C ASN A 66 -5.31 6.29 -8.38
N SER A 67 -6.02 5.19 -8.59
CA SER A 67 -5.40 3.88 -8.76
C SER A 67 -6.06 3.22 -9.96
N TYR A 68 -5.37 2.31 -10.63
CA TYR A 68 -5.96 1.44 -11.64
C TYR A 68 -5.05 0.25 -11.92
N TRP A 69 -5.61 -0.76 -12.55
CA TRP A 69 -4.91 -1.98 -12.90
C TRP A 69 -4.58 -2.03 -14.38
N MET A 70 -3.43 -2.63 -14.69
CA MET A 70 -3.05 -3.00 -16.04
C MET A 70 -2.84 -4.51 -16.12
N LEU A 71 -3.18 -5.10 -17.26
CA LEU A 71 -2.83 -6.47 -17.64
C LEU A 71 -1.98 -6.39 -18.91
N ASN A 72 -0.75 -6.91 -18.87
CA ASN A 72 0.15 -6.93 -20.02
C ASN A 72 0.34 -5.55 -20.69
N ASN A 73 0.43 -4.49 -19.88
CA ASN A 73 0.55 -3.08 -20.29
C ASN A 73 -0.73 -2.42 -20.84
N GLU A 74 -1.86 -3.10 -20.81
CA GLU A 74 -3.16 -2.52 -21.16
C GLU A 74 -3.95 -2.20 -19.89
N LYS A 75 -4.53 -1.00 -19.81
CA LYS A 75 -5.39 -0.62 -18.68
C LYS A 75 -6.62 -1.51 -18.67
N LEU A 76 -6.89 -2.13 -17.52
CA LEU A 76 -8.12 -2.89 -17.32
C LEU A 76 -9.31 -1.93 -17.22
N ASN A 77 -10.42 -2.34 -17.82
CA ASN A 77 -11.72 -1.74 -17.54
C ASN A 77 -12.31 -2.45 -16.32
N PRO A 78 -12.79 -1.72 -15.32
CA PRO A 78 -13.45 -2.33 -14.18
C PRO A 78 -14.82 -2.86 -14.56
N ILE A 79 -15.21 -3.95 -13.89
CA ILE A 79 -16.51 -4.59 -14.05
C ILE A 79 -17.62 -3.84 -13.32
N ASN A 80 -17.29 -3.05 -12.29
CA ASN A 80 -18.27 -2.26 -11.56
C ASN A 80 -17.60 -1.09 -10.82
N PHE A 81 -18.37 0.00 -10.61
CA PHE A 81 -18.03 1.21 -9.87
C PHE A 81 -19.14 1.54 -8.87
N SER A 82 -19.25 0.81 -7.77
CA SER A 82 -20.23 1.16 -6.73
C SER A 82 -19.88 0.64 -5.33
N ARG A 83 -18.59 0.46 -5.02
CA ARG A 83 -18.23 0.11 -3.64
C ARG A 83 -18.57 1.27 -2.71
N GLY A 84 -19.59 1.08 -1.88
CA GLY A 84 -19.92 2.02 -0.81
C GLY A 84 -18.77 2.08 0.20
N TYR A 85 -18.51 3.28 0.72
CA TYR A 85 -17.68 3.46 1.91
C TYR A 85 -18.60 3.90 3.05
N ARG A 86 -18.45 3.23 4.19
CA ARG A 86 -19.16 3.61 5.41
C ARG A 86 -18.54 4.90 5.96
N SER A 87 -19.38 5.83 6.40
CA SER A 87 -18.91 6.94 7.24
C SER A 87 -18.35 6.37 8.55
N ARG A 88 -17.16 6.80 8.95
CA ARG A 88 -16.58 6.43 10.24
C ARG A 88 -17.11 7.33 11.34
N GLU A 89 -17.49 6.72 12.44
CA GLU A 89 -17.77 7.41 13.70
C GLU A 89 -16.50 7.56 14.54
N ASP A 90 -16.56 8.36 15.60
CA ASP A 90 -15.43 8.62 16.49
C ASP A 90 -14.77 7.34 17.04
N ILE A 91 -15.57 6.31 17.34
CA ILE A 91 -15.06 5.03 17.83
C ILE A 91 -14.29 4.27 16.73
N ASP A 92 -14.78 4.31 15.49
CA ASP A 92 -14.09 3.72 14.34
C ASP A 92 -12.75 4.41 14.14
N CYS A 93 -12.71 5.74 14.27
CA CYS A 93 -11.47 6.50 14.18
C CYS A 93 -10.43 6.12 15.24
N ARG A 94 -10.85 5.82 16.47
CA ARG A 94 -9.94 5.38 17.54
C ARG A 94 -9.39 3.98 17.30
N ASN A 95 -10.14 3.13 16.60
CA ASN A 95 -9.75 1.75 16.29
C ASN A 95 -8.94 1.63 14.98
N ASP A 96 -9.25 2.45 13.99
CA ASP A 96 -8.71 2.34 12.63
C ASP A 96 -7.42 3.15 12.44
N LEU A 97 -7.28 4.29 13.11
CA LEU A 97 -6.09 5.12 12.94
C LEU A 97 -4.86 4.41 13.48
N ILE A 98 -3.84 4.32 12.64
CA ILE A 98 -2.56 3.74 12.99
C ILE A 98 -1.74 4.78 13.74
N ILE A 99 -1.39 4.46 14.99
CA ILE A 99 -0.39 5.21 15.77
C ILE A 99 0.96 4.53 15.61
N LEU A 100 1.87 5.18 14.90
CA LEU A 100 3.20 4.66 14.61
C LEU A 100 4.25 5.41 15.43
N ASN A 101 4.72 4.76 16.49
CA ASN A 101 5.70 5.32 17.43
C ASN A 101 7.08 5.53 16.79
N PRO A 102 7.96 6.34 17.40
CA PRO A 102 9.34 6.52 16.94
C PRO A 102 10.05 5.19 16.73
N LYS A 103 10.75 5.05 15.60
CA LYS A 103 11.51 3.84 15.24
C LYS A 103 10.68 2.55 15.11
N GLN A 104 9.36 2.63 15.24
CA GLN A 104 8.48 1.48 15.12
C GLN A 104 8.39 1.02 13.67
N LYS A 105 8.26 -0.30 13.51
CA LYS A 105 7.94 -0.97 12.26
C LYS A 105 6.76 -1.90 12.51
N MET A 106 5.80 -1.94 11.59
CA MET A 106 4.71 -2.90 11.63
C MET A 106 4.22 -3.26 10.23
N ASP A 107 3.59 -4.42 10.12
CA ASP A 107 2.89 -4.83 8.90
C ASP A 107 1.40 -4.50 9.03
N THR A 108 0.81 -3.97 7.96
CA THR A 108 -0.58 -3.50 7.94
C THR A 108 -1.16 -3.55 6.53
N THR A 109 -2.45 -3.24 6.40
CA THR A 109 -3.11 -3.01 5.12
C THR A 109 -3.33 -1.52 4.90
N LEU A 110 -3.28 -1.07 3.64
CA LEU A 110 -3.59 0.30 3.25
C LEU A 110 -4.56 0.27 2.08
N SER A 111 -5.61 1.10 2.13
CA SER A 111 -6.50 1.32 0.99
C SER A 111 -5.88 2.37 0.08
N LEU A 112 -5.36 1.90 -1.07
CA LEU A 112 -4.76 2.75 -2.10
C LEU A 112 -5.70 3.04 -3.28
N ASN A 113 -7.00 2.70 -3.17
CA ASN A 113 -8.02 2.84 -4.22
C ASN A 113 -9.27 3.60 -3.74
N PHE A 114 -9.13 4.44 -2.72
CA PHE A 114 -10.29 5.01 -2.03
C PHE A 114 -11.28 5.72 -3.00
N MET A 115 -10.78 6.52 -3.94
CA MET A 115 -11.64 7.22 -4.91
C MET A 115 -12.13 6.32 -6.04
N GLU A 116 -11.33 5.33 -6.40
CA GLU A 116 -11.53 4.55 -7.61
C GLU A 116 -12.79 3.69 -7.52
N ARG A 117 -13.16 3.19 -6.32
CA ARG A 117 -14.35 2.34 -6.03
C ARG A 117 -14.56 1.17 -7.01
N ALA A 118 -13.53 0.85 -7.78
CA ALA A 118 -13.57 0.00 -8.94
C ALA A 118 -13.32 -1.45 -8.54
N ILE A 119 -14.08 -2.35 -9.14
CA ILE A 119 -13.90 -3.78 -9.05
C ILE A 119 -13.37 -4.25 -10.41
N TYR A 120 -12.34 -5.09 -10.39
CA TYR A 120 -11.65 -5.56 -11.60
C TYR A 120 -11.80 -7.07 -11.75
N ASP A 121 -11.87 -7.53 -13.01
CA ASP A 121 -11.75 -8.95 -13.32
C ASP A 121 -10.27 -9.35 -13.42
N PHE A 122 -9.85 -10.22 -12.50
CA PHE A 122 -8.51 -10.79 -12.49
C PHE A 122 -8.48 -12.24 -13.01
N SER A 123 -9.52 -12.70 -13.73
CA SER A 123 -9.65 -14.08 -14.22
C SER A 123 -8.48 -14.51 -15.12
N LYS A 124 -7.98 -13.62 -15.98
CA LYS A 124 -6.93 -13.89 -16.96
C LYS A 124 -5.56 -14.11 -16.32
N THR A 125 -4.73 -14.97 -16.92
CA THR A 125 -3.32 -15.11 -16.56
C THR A 125 -2.49 -14.04 -17.27
N GLY A 126 -1.51 -13.46 -16.57
CA GLY A 126 -0.60 -12.48 -17.17
C GLY A 126 0.11 -11.62 -16.13
N ARG A 127 0.82 -10.60 -16.63
CA ARG A 127 1.53 -9.64 -15.77
C ARG A 127 0.57 -8.53 -15.37
N TYR A 128 0.20 -8.50 -14.11
CA TYR A 128 -0.61 -7.44 -13.55
C TYR A 128 0.28 -6.33 -12.99
N THR A 129 -0.16 -5.09 -13.14
CA THR A 129 0.50 -3.94 -12.51
C THR A 129 -0.55 -3.01 -11.96
N ARG A 130 -0.41 -2.62 -10.70
CA ARG A 130 -1.25 -1.58 -10.09
C ARG A 130 -0.51 -0.25 -10.17
N ILE A 131 -1.11 0.72 -10.84
CA ILE A 131 -0.65 2.10 -10.89
C ILE A 131 -1.35 2.87 -9.77
N ILE A 132 -0.60 3.69 -9.03
CA ILE A 132 -1.09 4.41 -7.86
C ILE A 132 -0.50 5.81 -7.85
N GLU A 133 -1.38 6.80 -7.78
CA GLU A 133 -1.06 8.22 -7.59
C GLU A 133 -2.04 8.76 -6.53
N SER A 134 -1.61 8.82 -5.28
CA SER A 134 -2.47 9.21 -4.16
C SER A 134 -1.74 10.06 -3.14
N ARG A 135 -2.52 10.81 -2.35
CA ARG A 135 -2.00 11.63 -1.26
C ARG A 135 -2.75 11.35 0.03
N HIS A 136 -2.02 11.33 1.13
CA HIS A 136 -2.51 11.30 2.49
C HIS A 136 -2.21 12.65 3.13
N ASN A 137 -3.23 13.39 3.58
CA ASN A 137 -3.06 14.66 4.33
C ASN A 137 -4.36 15.04 5.06
N GLY A 138 -4.28 16.01 5.99
CA GLY A 138 -5.41 16.49 6.81
C GLY A 138 -6.58 17.15 6.08
N LYS A 139 -6.48 17.40 4.77
CA LYS A 139 -7.56 17.94 3.93
C LYS A 139 -8.38 16.84 3.25
N ASN A 140 -7.97 15.58 3.35
CA ASN A 140 -8.68 14.47 2.72
C ASN A 140 -10.04 14.24 3.40
N GLY A 141 -11.09 14.14 2.59
CA GLY A 141 -12.47 13.96 3.06
C GLY A 141 -12.67 12.77 4.00
N MET A 142 -11.83 11.73 3.89
CA MET A 142 -11.82 10.58 4.78
C MET A 142 -11.46 10.90 6.22
N LEU A 143 -10.58 11.87 6.43
CA LEU A 143 -10.17 12.28 7.78
C LEU A 143 -11.18 13.22 8.44
N LEU A 144 -12.16 13.75 7.69
CA LEU A 144 -13.16 14.67 8.25
C LEU A 144 -13.98 14.01 9.36
N GLY A 145 -14.32 12.72 9.21
CA GLY A 145 -14.99 11.94 10.25
C GLY A 145 -14.13 11.71 11.50
N CYS A 146 -12.80 11.77 11.38
CA CYS A 146 -11.85 11.55 12.47
C CYS A 146 -11.21 12.83 12.99
N LYS A 147 -11.67 14.00 12.52
CA LYS A 147 -11.01 15.29 12.75
C LYS A 147 -10.85 15.62 14.23
N GLN A 148 -11.88 15.35 15.04
CA GLN A 148 -11.82 15.62 16.48
C GLN A 148 -10.70 14.82 17.14
N TYR A 149 -10.67 13.50 16.92
CA TYR A 149 -9.66 12.64 17.52
C TYR A 149 -8.24 12.94 17.00
N ILE A 150 -8.09 13.25 15.71
CA ILE A 150 -6.79 13.68 15.16
C ILE A 150 -6.30 14.96 15.85
N ASN A 151 -7.17 15.96 16.03
CA ASN A 151 -6.82 17.18 16.75
C ASN A 151 -6.39 16.91 18.20
N GLU A 152 -7.04 15.96 18.89
CA GLU A 152 -6.63 15.51 20.23
C GLU A 152 -5.21 14.91 20.24
N LEU A 153 -4.87 14.12 19.21
CA LEU A 153 -3.54 13.53 19.06
C LEU A 153 -2.48 14.57 18.69
N GLU A 154 -2.79 15.50 17.79
CA GLU A 154 -1.88 16.58 17.41
C GLU A 154 -1.56 17.50 18.61
N ARG A 155 -2.53 17.79 19.47
CA ARG A 155 -2.30 18.50 20.74
C ARG A 155 -1.37 17.76 21.70
N LYS A 156 -1.28 16.43 21.60
CA LYS A 156 -0.32 15.60 22.35
C LYS A 156 1.06 15.54 21.69
N GLY A 157 1.27 16.27 20.58
CA GLY A 157 2.53 16.32 19.85
C GLY A 157 2.67 15.27 18.74
N TYR A 158 1.60 14.54 18.40
CA TYR A 158 1.62 13.54 17.35
C TYR A 158 1.53 14.26 15.99
N ARG A 159 2.08 13.66 14.94
CA ARG A 159 2.07 14.23 13.59
C ARG A 159 1.14 13.45 12.69
N LEU A 160 0.13 14.10 12.12
CA LEU A 160 -0.60 13.50 11.01
C LEU A 160 0.35 13.34 9.81
N LEU A 161 0.35 12.17 9.18
CA LEU A 161 1.13 11.96 7.97
C LEU A 161 0.64 12.90 6.84
N ASP A 162 1.54 13.66 6.24
CA ASP A 162 1.34 14.31 4.93
C ASP A 162 2.34 13.70 3.95
N ASP A 163 1.84 12.84 3.06
CA ASP A 163 2.68 12.08 2.15
C ASP A 163 1.93 11.70 0.87
N SER A 164 2.69 11.28 -0.14
CA SER A 164 2.15 10.81 -1.41
C SER A 164 2.77 9.49 -1.83
N ILE A 165 1.97 8.72 -2.55
CA ILE A 165 2.37 7.48 -3.22
C ILE A 165 2.28 7.72 -4.72
N ASP A 166 3.34 7.35 -5.41
CA ASP A 166 3.50 7.43 -6.85
C ASP A 166 4.28 6.19 -7.28
N ALA A 167 3.53 5.12 -7.58
CA ALA A 167 4.09 3.77 -7.63
C ALA A 167 3.45 2.90 -8.72
N LYS A 168 4.28 2.00 -9.26
CA LYS A 168 3.87 0.90 -10.15
C LYS A 168 4.20 -0.41 -9.45
N ILE A 169 3.18 -1.05 -8.89
CA ILE A 169 3.36 -2.28 -8.11
C ILE A 169 3.14 -3.49 -9.03
N PRO A 170 4.16 -4.34 -9.26
CA PRO A 170 3.99 -5.53 -10.08
C PRO A 170 3.34 -6.66 -9.28
N PHE A 171 2.42 -7.37 -9.92
CA PHE A 171 1.71 -8.51 -9.38
C PHE A 171 1.89 -9.75 -10.25
N VAL A 172 1.98 -10.91 -9.62
CA VAL A 172 2.04 -12.23 -10.27
C VAL A 172 0.82 -13.05 -9.84
N LYS A 173 0.18 -13.70 -10.81
CA LYS A 173 -0.90 -14.65 -10.60
C LYS A 173 -0.38 -16.05 -10.87
#